data_AF-A0A926AX37-F1
#
_entry.id   AF-A0A926AX37-F1
#
_cell.length_a   1.000
_cell.length_b   1.000
_cell.length_c   1.000
_cell.angle_alpha   90.00
_cell.angle_beta   90.00
_cell.angle_gamma   90.00
#
_symmetry.space_group_name_H-M   'P 1'
#
loop_
_entity.id
_entity.type
_entity.pdbx_description
1 polymer ?
#
loop_
_entity_poly.entity_id
_entity_poly.type
_entity_poly.pdbx_seq_one_letter_code
_entity_poly.pdbx_strand_id
1 'polypeptide(L)'
;MTLAVTEPPVDELGSSADWSEVLRLTEQMFSGAVSVERMSDPECPRESWVVLTVEATGEPQEIVRRQCEWHERVAREFPSQFPGLRLSICPRS
;
A
#
# COMPACT_ATOMS: atom_id res chain seq x y z
N MET A 1 5.85 16.50 14.37
CA MET A 1 6.61 16.34 13.12
C MET A 1 5.66 15.65 12.16
N THR A 2 5.07 16.42 11.23
CA THR A 2 4.01 15.93 10.34
C THR A 2 4.69 15.27 9.14
N LEU A 3 4.55 13.95 9.00
CA LEU A 3 5.08 13.24 7.84
C LEU A 3 4.31 13.71 6.59
N ALA A 4 5.07 14.14 5.58
CA ALA A 4 4.54 14.57 4.31
C ALA A 4 3.88 13.38 3.60
N VAL A 5 2.59 13.51 3.30
CA VAL A 5 1.95 12.70 2.26
C VAL A 5 2.60 13.14 0.96
N THR A 6 3.53 12.34 0.46
CA THR A 6 4.09 12.55 -0.87
C THR A 6 3.06 12.00 -1.84
N GLU A 7 2.25 12.87 -2.44
CA GLU A 7 1.25 12.45 -3.43
C GLU A 7 1.97 11.74 -4.59
N PRO A 8 1.61 10.49 -4.93
CA PRO A 8 2.23 9.80 -6.04
C PRO A 8 1.83 10.48 -7.37
N PRO A 9 2.71 10.47 -8.39
CA PRO A 9 2.33 10.92 -9.73
C PRO A 9 1.19 10.04 -10.24
N VAL A 10 0.04 10.67 -10.48
CA VAL A 10 -1.28 10.07 -10.72
C VAL A 10 -1.37 9.34 -12.07
N ASP A 11 -0.37 9.47 -12.94
CA ASP A 11 -0.49 9.11 -14.36
C ASP A 11 -0.31 7.62 -14.71
N GLU A 12 0.22 6.76 -13.83
CA GLU A 12 0.57 5.37 -14.20
C GLU A 12 -0.17 4.28 -13.40
N LEU A 13 -1.03 4.65 -12.45
CA LEU A 13 -1.55 3.70 -11.45
C LEU A 13 -3.10 3.63 -11.42
N GLY A 14 -3.74 3.95 -12.53
CA GLY A 14 -5.20 3.98 -12.64
C GLY A 14 -5.80 5.34 -12.29
N SER A 15 -7.14 5.42 -12.22
CA SER A 15 -7.83 6.67 -11.93
C SER A 15 -7.51 7.17 -10.52
N SER A 16 -7.50 8.49 -10.29
CA SER A 16 -7.37 9.07 -8.94
C SER A 16 -8.44 8.57 -7.96
N ALA A 17 -9.59 8.14 -8.49
CA ALA A 17 -10.66 7.52 -7.71
C ALA A 17 -10.26 6.14 -7.16
N ASP A 18 -9.53 5.33 -7.93
CA ASP A 18 -9.11 3.98 -7.53
C ASP A 18 -8.07 4.06 -6.41
N TRP A 19 -7.19 5.06 -6.46
CA TRP A 19 -6.19 5.31 -5.42
C TRP A 19 -6.78 5.71 -4.08
N SER A 20 -7.75 6.62 -4.11
CA SER A 20 -8.45 7.04 -2.89
C SER A 20 -9.11 5.85 -2.21
N GLU A 21 -9.62 4.91 -3.00
CA GLU A 21 -10.28 3.72 -2.49
C GLU A 21 -9.31 2.66 -1.95
N VAL A 22 -8.16 2.45 -2.61
CA VAL A 22 -7.08 1.60 -2.09
C VAL A 22 -6.56 2.13 -0.75
N LEU A 23 -6.37 3.44 -0.62
CA LEU A 23 -5.97 4.06 0.65
C LEU A 23 -7.04 3.88 1.72
N ARG A 24 -8.30 4.14 1.39
CA ARG A 24 -9.43 3.95 2.30
C ARG A 24 -9.54 2.50 2.80
N LEU A 25 -9.35 1.53 1.91
CA LEU A 25 -9.29 0.10 2.27
C LEU A 25 -8.12 -0.18 3.22
N THR A 26 -6.95 0.39 2.93
CA THR A 26 -5.74 0.22 3.74
C THR A 26 -5.93 0.76 5.16
N GLU A 27 -6.46 1.98 5.30
CA GLU A 27 -6.76 2.61 6.59
C GLU A 27 -7.85 1.89 7.39
N GLN A 28 -8.80 1.21 6.73
CA GLN A 28 -9.80 0.39 7.41
C GLN A 28 -9.20 -0.89 8.02
N MET A 29 -8.18 -1.44 7.38
CA MET A 29 -7.55 -2.70 7.80
C MET A 29 -6.42 -2.48 8.81
N PHE A 30 -5.75 -1.33 8.72
CA PHE A 30 -4.61 -0.98 9.56
C PHE A 30 -4.87 0.38 10.23
N SER A 31 -4.90 0.39 11.56
CA SER A 31 -5.20 1.58 12.36
C SER A 31 -4.00 2.51 12.57
N GLY A 32 -2.85 2.19 12.00
CA GLY A 32 -1.63 2.98 12.10
C GLY A 32 -1.47 3.97 10.94
N ALA A 33 -0.37 4.72 10.96
CA ALA A 33 -0.03 5.60 9.86
C ALA A 33 0.18 4.80 8.56
N VAL A 34 -0.25 5.37 7.44
CA VAL A 34 -0.01 4.85 6.09
C VAL A 34 0.92 5.84 5.37
N SER A 35 2.02 5.33 4.83
CA SER A 35 2.88 6.09 3.90
C SER A 35 2.90 5.40 2.54
N VAL A 36 3.07 6.20 1.49
CA VAL A 36 3.04 5.72 0.11
C VAL A 36 4.32 6.15 -0.56
N GLU A 37 5.06 5.19 -1.11
CA GLU A 37 6.33 5.44 -1.78
C GLU A 37 6.39 4.69 -3.11
N ARG A 38 6.87 5.36 -4.15
CA ARG A 38 7.22 4.70 -5.40
C ARG A 38 8.64 4.15 -5.26
N MET A 39 8.78 2.86 -5.49
CA MET A 39 10.07 2.19 -5.56
C MET A 39 10.29 1.66 -6.97
N SER A 40 11.54 1.64 -7.40
CA SER A 40 11.96 1.04 -8.67
C SER A 40 12.99 -0.04 -8.41
N ASP A 41 13.05 -1.03 -9.28
CA ASP A 41 14.14 -2.00 -9.26
C ASP A 41 15.47 -1.30 -9.59
N PRO A 42 16.50 -1.38 -8.74
CA PRO A 42 17.80 -0.77 -9.01
C PRO A 42 18.50 -1.40 -10.23
N GLU A 43 18.23 -2.67 -10.53
CA GLU A 43 18.75 -3.40 -11.69
C GLU A 43 17.87 -3.18 -12.94
N CYS A 44 16.58 -2.91 -12.76
CA CYS A 44 15.64 -2.60 -13.84
C CYS A 44 14.78 -1.34 -13.55
N PRO A 45 15.30 -0.11 -13.73
CA PRO A 45 14.60 1.12 -13.33
C PRO A 45 13.25 1.39 -14.02
N ARG A 46 12.96 0.67 -15.11
CA ARG A 46 11.67 0.70 -15.83
C ARG A 46 10.59 -0.09 -15.10
N GLU A 47 11.00 -1.01 -14.23
CA GLU A 47 10.12 -1.74 -13.34
C GLU A 47 9.97 -0.95 -12.05
N SER A 48 8.74 -0.53 -11.77
CA SER A 48 8.41 0.25 -10.58
C SER A 48 7.11 -0.22 -9.97
N TRP A 49 7.01 -0.03 -8.67
CA TRP A 49 5.88 -0.40 -7.83
C TRP A 49 5.61 0.72 -6.84
N VAL A 50 4.36 0.79 -6.38
CA VAL A 50 4.01 1.58 -5.22
C VAL A 50 3.93 0.67 -4.02
N VAL A 51 4.66 1.07 -2.98
CA VAL A 51 4.67 0.42 -1.69
C VAL A 51 3.86 1.27 -0.74
N LEU A 52 2.78 0.69 -0.21
CA LEU A 52 2.07 1.22 0.93
C LEU A 52 2.73 0.64 2.19
N THR A 53 3.31 1.49 3.02
CA THR A 53 3.87 1.10 4.30
C THR A 53 2.88 1.46 5.39
N VAL A 54 2.46 0.47 6.16
CA VAL A 54 1.48 0.66 7.25
C VAL A 54 2.09 0.34 8.60
N GLU A 55 1.76 1.14 9.59
CA GLU A 55 1.99 0.77 10.98
C GLU A 55 0.90 -0.19 11.46
N ALA A 56 1.30 -1.28 12.13
CA ALA A 56 0.37 -2.23 12.73
C ALA A 56 0.78 -2.59 14.16
N THR A 57 -0.22 -2.85 15.00
CA THR A 57 -0.07 -3.36 16.37
C THR A 57 -0.92 -4.62 16.54
N GLY A 58 -0.45 -5.56 17.35
CA GLY A 58 -1.16 -6.80 17.67
C GLY A 58 -0.26 -8.03 17.52
N GLU A 59 -0.86 -9.21 17.61
CA GLU A 59 -0.14 -10.47 17.46
C GLU A 59 0.39 -10.62 16.02
N PRO A 60 1.64 -11.08 15.81
CA PRO A 60 2.25 -11.20 14.48
C PRO A 60 1.40 -12.00 13.48
N GLN A 61 0.74 -13.07 13.95
CA GLN A 61 -0.10 -13.92 13.11
C GLN A 61 -1.35 -13.18 12.62
N GLU A 62 -1.93 -12.30 13.44
CA GLU A 62 -3.07 -11.48 13.03
C GLU A 62 -2.66 -10.41 12.02
N ILE A 63 -1.48 -9.81 12.21
CA ILE A 63 -0.92 -8.81 11.30
C ILE A 63 -0.68 -9.43 9.92
N VAL A 64 -0.05 -10.61 9.87
CA VAL A 64 0.16 -11.36 8.61
C VAL A 64 -1.18 -11.74 7.98
N ARG A 65 -2.17 -12.20 8.77
CA ARG A 65 -3.51 -12.51 8.26
C ARG A 65 -4.16 -11.30 7.58
N ARG A 66 -4.10 -10.11 8.21
CA ARG A 66 -4.62 -8.85 7.63
C ARG A 66 -3.86 -8.47 6.37
N GLN A 67 -2.54 -8.67 6.35
CA GLN A 67 -1.72 -8.45 5.15
C GLN A 67 -2.17 -9.31 3.98
N CYS A 68 -2.40 -10.61 4.19
CA CYS A 68 -2.90 -11.51 3.15
C CYS A 68 -4.30 -11.10 2.68
N GLU A 69 -5.21 -10.82 3.62
CA GLU A 69 -6.58 -10.38 3.32
C GLU A 69 -6.58 -9.08 2.50
N TRP A 70 -5.65 -8.16 2.79
CA TRP A 70 -5.51 -6.94 2.00
C TRP A 70 -5.14 -7.24 0.55
N HIS A 71 -4.15 -8.11 0.32
CA HIS A 71 -3.73 -8.48 -1.03
C HIS A 71 -4.86 -9.16 -1.81
N GLU A 72 -5.62 -10.04 -1.16
CA GLU A 72 -6.79 -10.70 -1.77
C GLU A 72 -7.87 -9.69 -2.17
N ARG A 73 -8.17 -8.72 -1.30
CA ARG A 73 -9.16 -7.67 -1.58
C ARG A 73 -8.69 -6.76 -2.71
N VAL A 74 -7.44 -6.31 -2.68
CA VAL A 74 -6.90 -5.44 -3.73
C VAL A 74 -6.84 -6.15 -5.08
N ALA A 75 -6.43 -7.43 -5.12
CA ALA A 75 -6.43 -8.21 -6.35
C ALA A 75 -7.84 -8.37 -6.95
N ARG A 76 -8.86 -8.50 -6.11
CA ARG A 76 -10.26 -8.66 -6.54
C ARG A 76 -10.91 -7.34 -6.98
N GLU A 77 -10.68 -6.28 -6.23
CA GLU A 77 -11.39 -5.00 -6.39
C GLU A 77 -10.65 -4.04 -7.34
N PHE A 78 -9.32 -4.15 -7.43
CA PHE A 78 -8.44 -3.30 -8.25
C PHE A 78 -7.46 -4.14 -9.11
N PRO A 79 -7.96 -5.04 -9.98
CA PRO A 79 -7.13 -6.02 -10.68
C PRO A 79 -6.10 -5.38 -11.62
N SER A 80 -6.38 -4.20 -12.18
CA SER A 80 -5.45 -3.46 -13.05
C SER A 80 -4.28 -2.82 -12.29
N GLN A 81 -4.48 -2.49 -11.01
CA GLN A 81 -3.51 -1.80 -10.16
C GLN A 81 -2.67 -2.81 -9.38
N PHE A 82 -3.27 -3.96 -9.01
CA PHE A 82 -2.66 -4.99 -8.19
C PHE A 82 -1.21 -5.38 -8.59
N PRO A 83 -0.85 -5.55 -9.88
CA PRO A 83 0.52 -5.90 -10.25
C PRO A 83 1.57 -4.90 -9.76
N GLY A 84 1.21 -3.62 -9.70
CA GLY A 84 2.08 -2.51 -9.28
C GLY A 84 2.00 -2.16 -7.79
N LEU A 85 1.15 -2.83 -7.01
CA LEU A 85 0.94 -2.51 -5.59
C LEU A 85 1.62 -3.51 -4.66
N ARG A 86 2.24 -3.02 -3.60
CA ARG A 86 2.84 -3.82 -2.52
C ARG A 86 2.45 -3.22 -1.18
N LEU A 87 2.24 -4.08 -0.18
CA LEU A 87 1.99 -3.68 1.20
C LEU A 87 3.16 -4.12 2.09
N SER A 88 3.82 -3.14 2.70
CA SER A 88 4.86 -3.32 3.71
C SER A 88 4.28 -3.02 5.09
N ILE A 89 4.69 -3.77 6.11
CA ILE A 89 4.24 -3.55 7.49
C ILE A 89 5.45 -3.17 8.35
N CYS A 90 5.34 -2.03 9.01
CA CYS A 90 6.27 -1.60 10.04
C CYS A 90 5.64 -1.83 11.42
N PRO A 91 6.34 -2.52 12.34
CA PRO A 91 5.85 -2.64 13.71
C PRO A 91 5.87 -1.25 14.38
N ARG A 92 4.74 -0.88 15.00
CA ARG A 92 4.68 0.32 15.81
C ARG A 92 5.44 0.07 17.12
N SER A 93 6.50 0.85 17.34
CA SER A 93 7.34 0.78 18.55
C SER A 93 6.64 1.36 19.78
#